data_AF-A0A1I8MGR1-F1
#
_entry.id   AF-A0A1I8MGR1-F1
#
_cell.length_a   1.000
_cell.length_b   1.000
_cell.length_c   1.000
_cell.angle_alpha   90.00
_cell.angle_beta   90.00
_cell.angle_gamma   90.00
#
_symmetry.space_group_name_H-M   'P 1'
#
loop_
_entity.id
_entity.type
_entity.pdbx_description
1 polymer ?
#
loop_
_entity_poly.entity_id
_entity_poly.type
_entity_poly.pdbx_seq_one_letter_code
_entity_poly.pdbx_strand_id
1 'polypeptide(L)'
;MNKIICIFIALILTKALADDDHDWYPKDPAAAQHKCNDVLSAETKFNLMKGVIHNSPEVSGLFMCTAKALNIYTSENGFDTARLIYALEKMNRLHNRSAVEECVRRNLDVKPEGTKVFNVAKCVEDENVLVEKV
;
A
#
# COMPACT_ATOMS: atom_id res chain seq x y z
N MET A 1 31.51 -8.71 34.56
CA MET A 1 30.15 -9.17 34.18
C MET A 1 29.32 -8.10 33.44
N ASN A 2 29.35 -6.81 33.83
CA ASN A 2 28.57 -5.76 33.13
C ASN A 2 28.84 -5.60 31.62
N LYS A 3 30.08 -5.82 31.16
CA LYS A 3 30.44 -5.66 29.73
C LYS A 3 29.77 -6.72 28.83
N ILE A 4 29.48 -7.92 29.34
CA ILE A 4 28.86 -8.99 28.57
C ILE A 4 27.36 -8.72 28.41
N ILE A 5 26.71 -8.20 29.45
CA ILE A 5 25.28 -7.83 29.44
C ILE A 5 25.02 -6.74 28.39
N CYS A 6 25.89 -5.73 28.28
CA CYS A 6 25.75 -4.68 27.27
C CYS A 6 25.85 -5.22 25.82
N ILE A 7 26.68 -6.23 25.58
CA ILE A 7 26.82 -6.85 24.25
C ILE A 7 25.56 -7.65 23.88
N PHE A 8 24.98 -8.38 24.83
CA PHE A 8 23.71 -9.09 24.60
C PHE A 8 22.54 -8.13 24.36
N ILE A 9 22.45 -7.03 25.12
CA ILE A 9 21.43 -5.99 24.89
C ILE A 9 21.59 -5.36 23.50
N ALA A 10 22.82 -5.04 23.09
CA ALA A 10 23.09 -4.50 21.76
C ALA A 10 22.70 -5.49 20.65
N LEU A 11 22.98 -6.78 20.81
CA LEU A 11 22.62 -7.83 19.83
C LEU A 11 21.10 -8.11 19.76
N ILE A 12 20.36 -7.92 20.86
CA ILE A 12 18.90 -8.05 20.87
C ILE A 12 18.26 -6.83 20.17
N LEU A 13 18.79 -5.63 20.43
CA LEU A 13 18.31 -4.40 19.80
C LEU A 13 18.59 -4.37 18.29
N THR A 14 19.71 -4.92 17.82
CA THR A 14 19.98 -5.02 16.37
C THR A 14 19.07 -6.02 15.67
N LYS A 15 18.62 -7.10 16.33
CA LYS A 15 17.61 -8.00 15.77
C LYS A 15 16.22 -7.37 15.72
N ALA A 16 15.85 -6.60 16.74
CA ALA A 16 14.58 -5.87 16.76
C ALA A 16 14.49 -4.76 15.69
N LEU A 17 15.63 -4.27 15.20
CA LEU A 17 15.72 -3.32 14.10
C LEU A 17 15.88 -3.99 12.72
N ALA A 18 16.14 -5.30 12.67
CA ALA A 18 16.38 -6.05 11.43
C ALA A 18 15.18 -6.87 10.96
N ASP A 19 14.25 -7.23 11.85
CA ASP A 19 12.95 -7.84 11.49
C ASP A 19 11.92 -6.75 11.19
N ASP A 20 12.15 -6.08 10.07
CA ASP A 20 11.32 -4.99 9.55
C ASP A 20 10.18 -5.54 8.66
N ASP A 21 9.57 -6.64 9.11
CA ASP A 21 8.37 -7.27 8.53
C ASP A 21 7.32 -7.31 9.65
N HIS A 22 6.47 -6.30 9.72
CA HIS A 22 5.34 -6.36 10.64
C HIS A 22 4.51 -7.63 10.39
N ASP A 23 4.07 -8.32 11.45
CA ASP A 23 3.30 -9.57 11.37
C ASP A 23 2.06 -9.50 10.46
N TRP A 24 1.51 -8.30 10.25
CA TRP A 24 0.37 -8.06 9.38
C TRP A 24 0.73 -7.92 7.89
N TYR A 25 1.97 -7.57 7.55
CA TYR A 25 2.39 -7.37 6.17
C TYR A 25 2.74 -8.73 5.54
N PRO A 26 2.28 -9.02 4.31
CA PRO A 26 2.56 -10.32 3.70
C PRO A 26 4.05 -10.50 3.42
N LYS A 27 4.56 -11.70 3.73
CA LYS A 27 5.95 -12.10 3.44
C LYS A 27 6.32 -12.04 1.95
N ASP A 28 5.32 -12.20 1.08
CA ASP A 28 5.46 -12.09 -0.37
C ASP A 28 4.35 -11.17 -0.92
N PRO A 29 4.54 -9.84 -0.84
CA PRO A 29 3.56 -8.87 -1.34
C PRO A 29 3.40 -8.96 -2.86
N ALA A 30 4.44 -9.38 -3.59
CA ALA A 30 4.39 -9.53 -5.04
C ALA A 30 3.46 -10.69 -5.46
N ALA A 31 3.57 -11.85 -4.80
CA ALA A 31 2.66 -12.96 -5.04
C ALA A 31 1.21 -12.61 -4.64
N ALA A 32 1.04 -11.83 -3.56
CA ALA A 32 -0.29 -11.34 -3.16
C ALA A 32 -0.92 -10.44 -4.23
N GLN A 33 -0.14 -9.52 -4.81
CA GLN A 33 -0.58 -8.66 -5.91
C GLN A 33 -0.82 -9.43 -7.21
N HIS A 34 0.03 -10.41 -7.54
CA HIS A 34 -0.12 -11.22 -8.76
C HIS A 34 -1.48 -11.92 -8.81
N LYS A 35 -1.94 -12.48 -7.68
CA LYS A 35 -3.27 -13.10 -7.59
C LYS A 35 -4.40 -12.13 -7.92
N CYS A 36 -4.24 -10.84 -7.60
CA CYS A 36 -5.21 -9.81 -7.94
C CYS A 36 -5.17 -9.41 -9.43
N ASN A 37 -4.02 -9.58 -10.10
CA ASN A 37 -3.88 -9.29 -11.53
C ASN A 37 -4.43 -10.39 -12.43
N ASP A 38 -4.53 -11.63 -11.94
CA ASP A 38 -4.93 -12.77 -12.77
C ASP A 38 -6.37 -12.68 -13.27
N VAL A 39 -7.23 -11.94 -12.56
CA VAL A 39 -8.63 -11.74 -12.91
C VAL A 39 -8.86 -10.60 -13.92
N LEU A 40 -7.82 -9.85 -14.29
CA LEU A 40 -7.95 -8.72 -15.21
C LEU A 40 -8.01 -9.19 -16.67
N SER A 41 -8.87 -8.54 -17.46
CA SER A 41 -8.87 -8.67 -18.92
C SER A 41 -7.54 -8.25 -19.54
N ALA A 42 -7.22 -8.79 -20.72
CA ALA A 42 -6.00 -8.44 -21.44
C ALA A 42 -5.94 -6.94 -21.79
N GLU A 43 -7.09 -6.34 -22.11
CA GLU A 43 -7.21 -4.91 -22.38
C GLU A 43 -6.90 -4.07 -21.13
N THR A 44 -7.48 -4.41 -19.98
CA THR A 44 -7.20 -3.71 -18.72
C THR A 44 -5.73 -3.83 -18.34
N LYS A 45 -5.12 -5.01 -18.48
CA LYS A 45 -3.67 -5.20 -18.26
C LYS A 45 -2.85 -4.29 -19.16
N PHE A 46 -3.17 -4.24 -20.45
CA PHE A 46 -2.47 -3.39 -21.42
C PHE A 46 -2.60 -1.89 -21.11
N ASN A 47 -3.79 -1.44 -20.69
CA ASN A 47 -4.02 -0.05 -20.29
C ASN A 47 -3.23 0.32 -19.03
N LEU A 48 -3.22 -0.55 -18.02
CA LEU A 48 -2.44 -0.34 -16.80
C LEU A 48 -0.93 -0.30 -17.08
N MET A 49 -0.43 -1.16 -17.98
CA MET A 49 0.98 -1.12 -18.41
C MET A 49 1.36 0.20 -19.11
N LYS A 50 0.39 0.91 -19.68
CA LYS A 50 0.57 2.24 -20.29
C LYS A 50 0.35 3.40 -19.32
N GLY A 51 0.09 3.11 -18.04
CA GLY A 51 -0.28 4.14 -17.04
C GLY A 51 -1.70 4.70 -17.24
N VAL A 52 -2.53 4.06 -18.07
CA VAL A 52 -3.90 4.49 -18.32
C VAL A 52 -4.82 3.87 -17.27
N ILE A 53 -5.16 4.67 -16.25
CA ILE A 53 -6.02 4.24 -15.13
C ILE A 53 -7.43 4.80 -15.34
N HIS A 54 -8.33 3.95 -15.86
CA HIS A 54 -9.75 4.26 -15.96
C HIS A 54 -10.52 3.69 -14.75
N ASN A 55 -11.50 4.45 -14.25
CA ASN A 55 -12.41 3.95 -13.24
C ASN A 55 -13.36 2.93 -13.90
N SER A 56 -13.02 1.65 -13.80
CA SER A 56 -13.85 0.53 -14.21
C SER A 56 -14.07 -0.43 -13.03
N PRO A 57 -15.08 -1.31 -13.08
CA PRO A 57 -15.27 -2.35 -12.07
C PRO A 57 -14.04 -3.26 -11.92
N GLU A 58 -13.35 -3.59 -13.02
CA GLU A 58 -12.13 -4.41 -12.99
C GLU A 58 -10.99 -3.70 -12.26
N VAL A 59 -10.75 -2.43 -12.57
CA VAL A 59 -9.66 -1.64 -11.96
C VAL A 59 -9.97 -1.35 -10.49
N SER A 60 -11.21 -0.99 -10.16
CA SER A 60 -11.63 -0.84 -8.76
C SER A 60 -11.51 -2.15 -7.98
N GLY A 61 -11.85 -3.29 -8.62
CA GLY A 61 -11.69 -4.62 -8.07
C GLY A 61 -10.24 -5.00 -7.81
N LEU A 62 -9.34 -4.66 -8.73
CA LEU A 62 -7.89 -4.81 -8.55
C LEU A 62 -7.40 -4.07 -7.32
N PHE A 63 -7.66 -2.76 -7.24
CA PHE A 63 -7.18 -1.96 -6.10
C PHE A 63 -7.78 -2.44 -4.78
N MET A 64 -9.06 -2.83 -4.76
CA MET A 64 -9.69 -3.43 -3.58
C MET A 64 -9.03 -4.76 -3.19
N CYS A 65 -8.77 -5.64 -4.16
CA CYS A 65 -8.08 -6.91 -3.92
C CYS A 65 -6.69 -6.67 -3.34
N THR A 66 -5.90 -5.79 -3.94
CA THR A 66 -4.57 -5.44 -3.46
C THR A 66 -4.61 -4.85 -2.06
N ALA A 67 -5.54 -3.93 -1.79
CA ALA A 67 -5.65 -3.29 -0.48
C ALA A 67 -5.99 -4.30 0.62
N LYS A 68 -6.85 -5.28 0.33
CA LYS A 68 -7.16 -6.37 1.26
C LYS A 68 -5.99 -7.34 1.41
N ALA A 69 -5.34 -7.72 0.31
CA ALA A 69 -4.22 -8.67 0.32
C ALA A 69 -2.98 -8.15 1.07
N LEU A 70 -2.76 -6.83 1.05
CA LEU A 70 -1.72 -6.16 1.83
C LEU A 70 -2.15 -5.81 3.26
N ASN A 71 -3.37 -6.17 3.67
CA ASN A 71 -3.94 -5.85 4.98
C ASN A 71 -3.96 -4.35 5.33
N ILE A 72 -4.08 -3.48 4.31
CA ILE A 72 -4.16 -2.02 4.45
C ILE A 72 -5.61 -1.50 4.42
N TYR A 73 -6.58 -2.36 4.08
CA TYR A 73 -8.00 -2.03 4.04
C TYR A 73 -8.85 -3.19 4.55
N THR A 74 -9.88 -2.85 5.34
CA THR A 74 -10.95 -3.79 5.74
C THR A 74 -12.32 -3.14 5.51
N SER A 75 -13.35 -3.94 5.24
CA SER A 75 -14.71 -3.39 5.05
C SER A 75 -15.29 -2.80 6.35
N GLU A 76 -14.81 -3.25 7.52
CA GLU A 76 -15.26 -2.72 8.83
C GLU A 76 -14.61 -1.38 9.17
N ASN A 77 -13.28 -1.27 9.02
CA ASN A 77 -12.52 -0.11 9.50
C ASN A 77 -12.06 0.84 8.38
N GLY A 78 -12.26 0.47 7.11
CA GLY A 78 -11.73 1.22 5.98
C GLY A 78 -10.21 1.09 5.86
N PHE A 79 -9.55 2.17 5.40
CA PHE A 79 -8.10 2.22 5.26
C PHE A 79 -7.41 2.35 6.61
N ASP A 80 -6.40 1.51 6.84
CA ASP A 80 -5.37 1.77 7.83
C ASP A 80 -4.26 2.59 7.16
N THR A 81 -4.28 3.90 7.40
CA THR A 81 -3.36 4.86 6.76
C THR A 81 -1.90 4.55 7.08
N ALA A 82 -1.59 4.11 8.31
CA ALA A 82 -0.21 3.79 8.69
C ALA A 82 0.31 2.58 7.90
N ARG A 83 -0.53 1.56 7.74
CA ARG A 83 -0.19 0.37 6.94
C ARG A 83 -0.07 0.69 5.45
N LEU A 84 -0.92 1.57 4.92
CA LEU A 84 -0.80 2.04 3.53
C LEU A 84 0.53 2.75 3.28
N ILE A 85 0.92 3.68 4.18
CA ILE A 85 2.20 4.38 4.11
C ILE A 85 3.37 3.39 4.12
N TYR A 86 3.36 2.44 5.07
CA TYR A 86 4.37 1.40 5.17
C TYR A 86 4.46 0.54 3.90
N ALA A 87 3.32 0.12 3.35
CA ALA A 87 3.28 -0.66 2.12
C ALA A 87 3.88 0.12 0.93
N LEU A 88 3.53 1.40 0.79
CA LEU A 88 4.10 2.28 -0.24
C LEU A 88 5.61 2.45 -0.07
N GLU A 89 6.11 2.57 1.16
CA GLU A 89 7.54 2.66 1.46
C GLU A 89 8.29 1.37 1.05
N LYS A 90 7.76 0.19 1.42
CA LYS A 90 8.34 -1.10 1.02
C LYS A 90 8.33 -1.34 -0.48
N MET A 91 7.37 -0.77 -1.20
CA MET A 91 7.32 -0.80 -2.66
C MET A 91 8.17 0.29 -3.32
N ASN A 92 8.83 1.17 -2.55
CA ASN A 92 9.52 2.36 -3.05
C ASN A 92 8.61 3.28 -3.91
N ARG A 93 7.34 3.43 -3.50
CA ARG A 93 6.33 4.29 -4.13
C ARG A 93 5.77 5.36 -3.17
N LEU A 94 6.39 5.54 -2.01
CA LEU A 94 6.04 6.60 -1.06
C LEU A 94 6.89 7.85 -1.37
N HIS A 95 6.25 8.89 -1.90
CA HIS A 95 6.93 10.17 -2.18
C HIS A 95 6.59 11.24 -1.13
N ASN A 96 5.33 11.27 -0.68
CA ASN A 96 4.85 12.24 0.30
C ASN A 96 3.85 11.60 1.26
N ARG A 97 4.27 11.44 2.52
CA ARG A 97 3.43 10.87 3.59
C ARG A 97 2.16 11.69 3.84
N SER A 98 2.28 13.01 3.91
CA SER A 98 1.15 13.91 4.17
C SER A 98 0.11 13.86 3.05
N ALA A 99 0.56 13.69 1.80
CA ALA A 99 -0.34 13.52 0.66
C ALA A 99 -1.17 12.23 0.80
N VAL A 100 -0.56 11.11 1.23
CA VAL A 100 -1.29 9.86 1.48
C VAL A 100 -2.36 10.03 2.56
N GLU A 101 -1.99 10.66 3.68
CA GLU A 101 -2.93 10.93 4.78
C GLU A 101 -4.11 11.79 4.31
N GLU A 102 -3.83 12.82 3.52
CA GLU A 102 -4.86 13.68 2.95
C GLU A 102 -5.75 12.94 1.94
N CYS A 103 -5.18 12.12 1.06
CA CYS A 103 -5.93 11.33 0.09
C CYS A 103 -6.91 10.37 0.77
N VAL A 104 -6.49 9.71 1.86
CA VAL A 104 -7.39 8.87 2.67
C VAL A 104 -8.49 9.73 3.29
N ARG A 105 -8.12 10.84 3.94
CA ARG A 105 -9.06 11.75 4.62
C ARG A 105 -10.14 12.29 3.68
N ARG A 106 -9.76 12.76 2.49
CA ARG A 106 -10.69 13.31 1.48
C ARG A 106 -11.72 12.29 0.98
N ASN A 107 -11.43 11.00 1.11
CA ASN A 107 -12.27 9.92 0.59
C ASN A 107 -12.94 9.07 1.69
N LEU A 108 -12.87 9.46 2.97
CA LEU A 108 -13.37 8.67 4.10
C LEU A 108 -14.83 8.24 3.96
N ASP A 109 -15.70 9.12 3.45
CA ASP A 109 -17.15 8.88 3.37
C ASP A 109 -17.62 8.38 2.01
N VAL A 110 -16.71 8.19 1.05
CA VAL A 110 -17.06 7.76 -0.31
C VAL A 110 -17.66 6.36 -0.28
N LYS A 111 -18.78 6.19 -0.98
CA LYS A 111 -19.41 4.90 -1.26
C LYS A 111 -19.64 4.76 -2.77
N PRO A 112 -19.57 3.55 -3.34
CA PRO A 112 -19.28 2.26 -2.69
C PRO A 112 -17.80 2.09 -2.29
N GLU A 113 -17.49 1.06 -1.49
CA GLU A 113 -16.13 0.77 -0.99
C GLU A 113 -15.08 0.69 -2.12
N GLY A 114 -15.43 0.06 -3.25
CA GLY A 114 -14.54 -0.02 -4.41
C GLY A 114 -14.15 1.35 -4.95
N THR A 115 -15.11 2.28 -5.04
CA THR A 115 -14.86 3.67 -5.47
C THR A 115 -14.00 4.43 -4.47
N LYS A 116 -14.20 4.22 -3.16
CA LYS A 116 -13.33 4.79 -2.13
C LYS A 116 -11.89 4.36 -2.33
N VAL A 117 -11.66 3.05 -2.48
CA VAL A 117 -10.31 2.50 -2.64
C VAL A 117 -9.66 3.00 -3.94
N PHE A 118 -10.40 3.01 -5.05
CA PHE A 118 -9.94 3.56 -6.31
C PHE A 118 -9.55 5.04 -6.19
N ASN A 119 -10.40 5.88 -5.58
CA ASN A 119 -10.14 7.30 -5.45
C ASN A 119 -8.89 7.59 -4.60
N VAL A 120 -8.68 6.84 -3.52
CA VAL A 120 -7.45 6.96 -2.71
C VAL A 120 -6.23 6.58 -3.53
N ALA A 121 -6.25 5.44 -4.22
CA ALA A 121 -5.14 4.99 -5.06
C ALA A 121 -4.80 6.01 -6.15
N LYS A 122 -5.83 6.54 -6.84
CA LYS A 122 -5.67 7.57 -7.86
C LYS A 122 -5.11 8.88 -7.28
N CYS A 123 -5.63 9.32 -6.15
CA CYS A 123 -5.14 10.53 -5.47
C CYS A 123 -3.66 10.42 -5.12
N VAL A 124 -3.23 9.28 -4.56
CA VAL A 124 -1.80 9.06 -4.22
C VAL A 124 -0.93 9.08 -5.48
N GLU A 125 -1.36 8.43 -6.57
CA GLU A 125 -0.61 8.43 -7.83
C GLU A 125 -0.53 9.84 -8.46
N ASP A 126 -1.64 10.59 -8.45
CA ASP A 126 -1.70 11.95 -9.00
C ASP A 126 -0.77 12.89 -8.21
N GLU A 127 -0.70 12.78 -6.87
CA GLU A 127 0.22 13.56 -6.02
C GLU A 127 1.69 13.15 -6.25
N ASN A 128 1.97 11.87 -6.52
CA ASN A 128 3.34 11.40 -6.82
C ASN A 128 3.87 11.98 -8.15
N VAL A 129 3.03 12.03 -9.20
CA VAL A 129 3.40 12.61 -10.50
C VAL A 129 3.68 14.12 -10.41
N LEU A 130 3.05 14.82 -9.45
CA LEU A 130 3.31 16.25 -9.22
C LEU A 130 4.67 16.50 -8.56
N VAL A 131 5.18 15.57 -7.75
CA VAL A 131 6.49 15.69 -7.10
C VAL A 131 7.65 15.45 -8.08
N GLU A 132 7.49 14.56 -9.06
CA GLU A 132 8.54 14.29 -10.06
C GLU A 132 8.76 15.43 -11.08
N LYS A 133 7.86 16.40 -11.12
CA LYS A 133 7.93 17.56 -12.04
C LYS A 133 8.55 18.81 -11.43
N VAL A 134 9.04 18.74 -10.18
CA VAL A 134 9.67 19.86 -9.46
C VAL A 134 11.18 19.69 -9.41
#